data_AF-A0A2S8BGR8-F1
#
_entry.id   AF-A0A2S8BGR8-F1
#
_cell.length_a   1.000
_cell.length_b   1.000
_cell.length_c   1.000
_cell.angle_alpha   90.00
_cell.angle_beta   90.00
_cell.angle_gamma   90.00
#
_symmetry.space_group_name_H-M   'P 1'
#
loop_
_entity.id
_entity.type
_entity.pdbx_description
1 polymer ?
#
loop_
_entity_poly.entity_id
_entity_poly.type
_entity_poly.pdbx_seq_one_letter_code
_entity_poly.pdbx_strand_id
1 'polypeptide(L)'
;MAAYRARLDERAATLGPRPPEDQPFSSPHAGAWFTLDWNAQRLAVWDRDVDAIIRTHARGRRVAARLQDTAAALMEIGEIDAAIDWAKQATDFDDGHQARRAADYWCDLLAEHRPDDLLAARVEVFRRWPSSTTAGRLYRDARAAWLDYRDEVLGRLASQPRDAVSFAQLSLEDVPFAWRLAHNLGLDDDRTWSDLAKAYEKLEPLAVLPVYTRLVERELEAADARNYRSAARRLKKMRKLAAGSSESADVDAFIADLRDRYRRRPRLQLELDRAGLP
;
A
#
# COMPACT_ATOMS: atom_id res chain seq x y z
N MET A 1 -19.03 8.71 -37.55
CA MET A 1 -17.63 8.26 -37.33
C MET A 1 -16.69 8.59 -38.49
N ALA A 2 -17.03 8.33 -39.76
CA ALA A 2 -16.15 8.61 -40.90
C ALA A 2 -15.61 10.06 -40.96
N ALA A 3 -16.48 11.07 -40.80
CA ALA A 3 -16.07 12.48 -40.78
C ALA A 3 -15.13 12.84 -39.61
N TYR A 4 -15.22 12.13 -38.48
CA TYR A 4 -14.33 12.34 -37.35
C TYR A 4 -12.92 11.79 -37.64
N ARG A 5 -12.84 10.59 -38.23
CA ARG A 5 -11.57 10.00 -38.67
C ARG A 5 -10.87 10.87 -39.72
N ALA A 6 -11.62 11.34 -40.72
CA ALA A 6 -11.09 12.27 -41.72
C ALA A 6 -10.45 13.52 -41.10
N ARG A 7 -11.07 14.10 -40.06
CA ARG A 7 -10.50 15.24 -39.33
C ARG A 7 -9.23 14.89 -38.55
N LEU A 8 -9.13 13.68 -37.98
CA LEU A 8 -7.90 13.23 -37.31
C LEU A 8 -6.77 13.03 -38.33
N ASP A 9 -7.07 12.49 -39.51
CA ASP A 9 -6.10 12.28 -40.59
C ASP A 9 -5.60 13.61 -41.16
N GLU A 10 -6.52 14.56 -41.43
CA GLU A 10 -6.18 15.94 -41.80
C GLU A 10 -5.27 16.59 -40.76
N ARG A 11 -5.58 16.41 -39.46
CA ARG A 11 -4.74 16.94 -38.39
C ARG A 11 -3.36 16.29 -38.40
N ALA A 12 -3.27 14.96 -38.50
CA ALA A 12 -2.01 14.23 -38.55
C ALA A 12 -1.11 14.69 -39.71
N ALA A 13 -1.68 14.92 -40.89
CA ALA A 13 -0.96 15.38 -42.07
C ALA A 13 -0.24 16.74 -41.86
N THR A 14 -0.73 17.57 -40.93
CA THR A 14 -0.12 18.87 -40.62
C THR A 14 1.02 18.82 -39.58
N LEU A 15 1.22 17.69 -38.89
CA LEU A 15 2.15 17.62 -37.74
C LEU A 15 3.57 17.16 -38.11
N GLY A 16 3.84 16.87 -39.39
CA GLY A 16 5.14 16.37 -39.85
C GLY A 16 5.35 14.88 -39.53
N PRO A 17 6.60 14.38 -39.50
CA PRO A 17 6.88 12.99 -39.19
C PRO A 17 6.54 12.67 -37.72
N ARG A 18 6.00 11.47 -37.51
CA ARG A 18 5.68 10.96 -36.18
C ARG A 18 6.98 10.69 -35.40
N PRO A 19 7.09 11.15 -34.14
CA PRO A 19 8.28 10.90 -33.33
C PRO A 19 8.44 9.40 -33.03
N PRO A 20 9.68 8.90 -32.92
CA PRO A 20 9.97 7.55 -32.43
C PRO A 20 9.38 7.31 -31.03
N GLU A 21 8.99 6.07 -30.72
CA GLU A 21 8.35 5.74 -29.43
C GLU A 21 9.27 5.98 -28.21
N ASP A 22 10.58 5.86 -28.40
CA ASP A 22 11.61 6.11 -27.38
C ASP A 22 11.94 7.59 -27.20
N GLN A 23 11.46 8.46 -28.11
CA GLN A 23 11.71 9.90 -28.09
C GLN A 23 10.42 10.70 -28.35
N PRO A 24 9.35 10.51 -27.55
CA PRO A 24 8.03 11.08 -27.83
C PRO A 24 8.02 12.62 -27.76
N PHE A 25 8.97 13.23 -27.04
CA PHE A 25 9.12 14.68 -26.88
C PHE A 25 10.05 15.33 -27.90
N SER A 26 10.60 14.58 -28.85
CA SER A 26 11.48 15.11 -29.90
C SER A 26 10.74 16.00 -30.92
N SER A 27 9.42 15.90 -31.00
CA SER A 27 8.58 16.71 -31.87
C SER A 27 8.07 17.97 -31.15
N PRO A 28 8.06 19.15 -31.81
CA PRO A 28 7.39 20.35 -31.28
C PRO A 28 5.86 20.16 -31.15
N HIS A 29 5.31 19.08 -31.72
CA HIS A 29 3.89 18.72 -31.68
C HIS A 29 3.61 17.49 -30.81
N ALA A 30 4.48 17.17 -29.85
CA ALA A 30 4.34 15.99 -28.98
C ALA A 30 2.93 15.84 -28.37
N GLY A 31 2.33 16.92 -27.88
CA GLY A 31 0.97 16.90 -27.31
C GLY A 31 -0.13 16.58 -28.35
N ALA A 32 0.03 17.03 -29.59
CA ALA A 32 -0.91 16.70 -30.67
C ALA A 32 -0.78 15.23 -31.08
N TRP A 33 0.45 14.70 -31.15
CA TRP A 33 0.69 13.27 -31.37
C TRP A 33 0.11 12.39 -30.27
N PHE A 34 0.29 12.79 -29.00
CA PHE A 34 -0.35 12.13 -27.86
C PHE A 34 -1.88 12.11 -27.98
N THR A 35 -2.48 13.20 -28.44
CA THR A 35 -3.94 13.27 -28.64
C THR A 35 -4.41 12.35 -29.76
N LEU A 36 -3.68 12.28 -30.88
CA LEU A 36 -3.99 11.34 -31.97
C LEU A 36 -3.88 9.88 -31.50
N ASP A 37 -2.89 9.61 -30.66
CA ASP A 37 -2.65 8.31 -30.05
C ASP A 37 -3.76 7.84 -29.13
N TRP A 38 -4.22 8.74 -28.27
CA TRP A 38 -5.39 8.53 -27.45
C TRP A 38 -6.64 8.26 -28.31
N ASN A 39 -6.85 9.04 -29.38
CA ASN A 39 -7.99 8.83 -30.25
C ASN A 39 -7.94 7.50 -31.00
N ALA A 40 -6.76 7.07 -31.46
CA ALA A 40 -6.60 5.76 -32.09
C ALA A 40 -6.97 4.61 -31.14
N GLN A 41 -6.56 4.70 -29.87
CA GLN A 41 -6.93 3.73 -28.83
C GLN A 41 -8.45 3.67 -28.63
N ARG A 42 -9.09 4.83 -28.46
CA ARG A 42 -10.55 4.90 -28.24
C ARG A 42 -11.37 4.48 -29.44
N LEU A 43 -10.90 4.75 -30.66
CA LEU A 43 -11.53 4.28 -31.89
C LEU A 43 -11.43 2.75 -32.01
N ALA A 44 -10.29 2.14 -31.65
CA ALA A 44 -10.15 0.69 -31.65
C ALA A 44 -11.16 0.00 -30.70
N VAL A 45 -11.35 0.57 -29.51
CA VAL A 45 -12.37 0.12 -28.55
C VAL A 45 -13.78 0.32 -29.10
N TRP A 46 -14.08 1.50 -29.66
CA TRP A 46 -15.38 1.79 -30.27
C TRP A 46 -15.73 0.79 -31.39
N ASP A 47 -14.76 0.46 -32.24
CA ASP A 47 -14.92 -0.49 -33.33
C ASP A 47 -14.97 -1.95 -32.84
N ARG A 48 -14.65 -2.19 -31.56
CA ARG A 48 -14.48 -3.53 -30.97
C ARG A 48 -13.44 -4.36 -31.73
N ASP A 49 -12.40 -3.71 -32.27
CA ASP A 49 -11.33 -4.34 -33.04
C ASP A 49 -10.19 -4.75 -32.10
N VAL A 50 -10.15 -6.04 -31.77
CA VAL A 50 -9.15 -6.66 -30.88
C VAL A 50 -7.72 -6.41 -31.38
N ASP A 51 -7.46 -6.57 -32.67
CA ASP A 51 -6.12 -6.41 -33.22
C ASP A 51 -5.70 -4.93 -33.17
N ALA A 52 -6.61 -4.00 -33.44
CA ALA A 52 -6.35 -2.57 -33.28
C ALA A 52 -6.11 -2.19 -31.82
N ILE A 53 -6.85 -2.77 -30.87
CA ILE A 53 -6.62 -2.55 -29.43
C ILE A 53 -5.20 -2.99 -29.06
N ILE A 54 -4.81 -4.21 -29.42
CA ILE A 54 -3.48 -4.75 -29.12
C ILE A 54 -2.38 -3.87 -29.73
N ARG A 55 -2.51 -3.48 -31.01
CA ARG A 55 -1.54 -2.60 -31.68
C ARG A 55 -1.40 -1.24 -30.99
N THR A 56 -2.50 -0.63 -30.59
CA THR A 56 -2.53 0.75 -30.08
C THR A 56 -2.25 0.89 -28.58
N HIS A 57 -2.55 -0.12 -27.77
CA HIS A 57 -2.36 -0.10 -26.31
C HIS A 57 -1.03 -0.73 -25.92
N ALA A 58 -0.70 -1.92 -26.44
CA ALA A 58 0.48 -2.65 -25.99
C ALA A 58 1.80 -2.00 -26.45
N ARG A 59 1.79 -1.30 -27.61
CA ARG A 59 2.91 -0.51 -28.18
C ARG A 59 4.30 -1.05 -27.85
N GLY A 60 4.68 -2.12 -28.54
CA GLY A 60 6.00 -2.76 -28.37
C GLY A 60 6.19 -3.59 -27.09
N ARG A 61 5.16 -3.71 -26.23
CA ARG A 61 5.14 -4.59 -25.03
C ARG A 61 6.31 -4.38 -24.08
N ARG A 62 6.76 -3.12 -23.90
CA ARG A 62 7.97 -2.79 -23.12
C ARG A 62 7.73 -2.45 -21.65
N VAL A 63 6.47 -2.32 -21.23
CA VAL A 63 6.11 -1.85 -19.89
C VAL A 63 4.82 -2.54 -19.44
N ALA A 64 4.79 -3.07 -18.21
CA ALA A 64 3.64 -3.76 -17.62
C ALA A 64 2.35 -2.93 -17.69
N ALA A 65 2.43 -1.62 -17.46
CA ALA A 65 1.28 -0.71 -17.55
C ALA A 65 0.56 -0.76 -18.91
N ARG A 66 1.31 -0.85 -20.02
CA ARG A 66 0.71 -0.93 -21.36
C ARG A 66 -0.02 -2.25 -21.60
N LEU A 67 0.49 -3.33 -21.00
CA LEU A 67 -0.16 -4.64 -21.06
C LEU A 67 -1.47 -4.63 -20.24
N GLN A 68 -1.46 -3.98 -19.07
CA GLN A 68 -2.67 -3.76 -18.27
C GLN A 68 -3.69 -2.86 -19.01
N ASP A 69 -3.25 -1.77 -19.65
CA ASP A 69 -4.13 -0.91 -20.45
C ASP A 69 -4.77 -1.69 -21.62
N THR A 70 -4.02 -2.62 -22.22
CA THR A 70 -4.55 -3.53 -23.25
C THR A 70 -5.62 -4.45 -22.68
N ALA A 71 -5.37 -5.05 -21.51
CA ALA A 71 -6.35 -5.87 -20.81
C ALA A 71 -7.64 -5.11 -20.49
N ALA A 72 -7.53 -3.87 -20.00
CA ALA A 72 -8.68 -3.03 -19.69
C ALA A 72 -9.52 -2.69 -20.94
N ALA A 73 -8.87 -2.40 -22.06
CA ALA A 73 -9.56 -2.13 -23.33
C ALA A 73 -10.28 -3.38 -23.88
N LEU A 74 -9.68 -4.56 -23.74
CA LEU A 74 -10.32 -5.83 -24.10
C LEU A 74 -11.52 -6.14 -23.20
N MET A 75 -11.39 -5.87 -21.90
CA MET A 75 -12.49 -6.03 -20.95
C MET A 75 -13.66 -5.10 -21.29
N GLU A 76 -13.38 -3.85 -21.68
CA GLU A 76 -14.41 -2.87 -22.06
C GLU A 76 -15.28 -3.34 -23.24
N ILE A 77 -14.70 -4.09 -24.18
CA ILE A 77 -15.45 -4.66 -25.30
C ILE A 77 -16.04 -6.04 -24.99
N GLY A 78 -15.83 -6.57 -23.79
CA GLY A 78 -16.37 -7.87 -23.36
C GLY A 78 -15.53 -9.08 -23.79
N GLU A 79 -14.29 -8.88 -24.22
CA GLU A 79 -13.34 -9.96 -24.51
C GLU A 79 -12.66 -10.43 -23.22
N ILE A 80 -13.45 -11.09 -22.36
CA ILE A 80 -13.10 -11.42 -20.96
C ILE A 80 -11.84 -12.29 -20.88
N ASP A 81 -11.80 -13.38 -21.64
CA ASP A 81 -10.69 -14.34 -21.59
C ASP A 81 -9.38 -13.69 -22.03
N ALA A 82 -9.43 -12.90 -23.10
CA ALA A 82 -8.27 -12.14 -23.57
C ALA A 82 -7.85 -11.08 -22.54
N ALA A 83 -8.79 -10.39 -21.90
CA ALA A 83 -8.49 -9.42 -20.84
C ALA A 83 -7.74 -10.08 -19.67
N ILE A 84 -8.20 -11.25 -19.21
CA ILE A 84 -7.55 -12.02 -18.14
C ILE A 84 -6.12 -12.42 -18.56
N ASP A 85 -5.95 -12.94 -19.77
CA ASP A 85 -4.63 -13.37 -20.28
C ASP A 85 -3.64 -12.20 -20.42
N TRP A 86 -4.12 -11.03 -20.85
CA TRP A 86 -3.28 -9.83 -20.95
C TRP A 86 -2.95 -9.24 -19.57
N ALA A 87 -3.88 -9.30 -18.61
CA ALA A 87 -3.61 -8.90 -17.23
C ALA A 87 -2.59 -9.84 -16.57
N LYS A 88 -2.63 -11.13 -16.87
CA LYS A 88 -1.62 -12.10 -16.43
C LYS A 88 -0.24 -11.81 -17.04
N GLN A 89 -0.15 -11.55 -18.34
CA GLN A 89 1.10 -11.13 -18.97
C GLN A 89 1.67 -9.85 -18.35
N ALA A 90 0.81 -8.89 -18.01
CA ALA A 90 1.20 -7.66 -17.31
C ALA A 90 1.74 -7.94 -15.89
N THR A 91 1.13 -8.90 -15.20
CA THR A 91 1.58 -9.40 -13.89
C THR A 91 2.93 -10.09 -13.97
N ASP A 92 3.18 -10.84 -15.04
CA ASP A 92 4.41 -11.61 -15.21
C ASP A 92 5.59 -10.81 -15.72
N PHE A 93 5.34 -9.57 -16.15
CA PHE A 93 6.30 -8.74 -16.88
C PHE A 93 7.61 -8.52 -16.11
N ASP A 94 7.54 -8.08 -14.85
CA ASP A 94 8.68 -7.86 -13.97
C ASP A 94 8.26 -7.91 -12.48
N ASP A 95 9.18 -7.65 -11.56
CA ASP A 95 8.89 -7.58 -10.12
C ASP A 95 8.55 -6.16 -9.64
N GLY A 96 8.38 -5.22 -10.57
CA GLY A 96 8.16 -3.82 -10.29
C GLY A 96 6.75 -3.49 -9.80
N HIS A 97 6.57 -2.26 -9.31
CA HIS A 97 5.29 -1.79 -8.79
C HIS A 97 4.17 -1.80 -9.84
N GLN A 98 4.49 -1.71 -11.14
CA GLN A 98 3.51 -1.75 -12.22
C GLN A 98 2.99 -3.17 -12.44
N ALA A 99 3.86 -4.18 -12.47
CA ALA A 99 3.44 -5.58 -12.52
C ALA A 99 2.62 -5.98 -11.29
N ARG A 100 2.99 -5.50 -10.10
CA ARG A 100 2.17 -5.67 -8.89
C ARG A 100 0.78 -5.02 -9.02
N ARG A 101 0.67 -3.84 -9.62
CA ARG A 101 -0.64 -3.21 -9.89
C ARG A 101 -1.46 -3.99 -10.91
N ALA A 102 -0.79 -4.57 -11.91
CA ALA A 102 -1.45 -5.45 -12.87
C ALA A 102 -1.95 -6.75 -12.23
N ALA A 103 -1.22 -7.28 -11.25
CA ALA A 103 -1.62 -8.44 -10.45
C ALA A 103 -2.92 -8.19 -9.68
N ASP A 104 -3.08 -6.97 -9.14
CA ASP A 104 -4.31 -6.56 -8.48
C ASP A 104 -5.48 -6.60 -9.46
N TYR A 105 -5.31 -5.99 -10.64
CA TYR A 105 -6.32 -5.98 -11.68
C TYR A 105 -6.65 -7.38 -12.21
N TRP A 106 -5.64 -8.23 -12.41
CA TRP A 106 -5.83 -9.62 -12.81
C TRP A 106 -6.67 -10.40 -11.79
N CYS A 107 -6.37 -10.27 -10.51
CA CYS A 107 -7.18 -10.91 -9.47
C CYS A 107 -8.61 -10.34 -9.41
N ASP A 108 -8.81 -9.05 -9.67
CA ASP A 108 -10.15 -8.46 -9.71
C ASP A 108 -10.97 -9.04 -10.88
N LEU A 109 -10.36 -9.21 -12.06
CA LEU A 109 -10.99 -9.90 -13.20
C LEU A 109 -11.34 -11.36 -12.89
N LEU A 110 -10.43 -12.10 -12.23
CA LEU A 110 -10.71 -13.47 -11.82
C LEU A 110 -11.84 -13.54 -10.80
N ALA A 111 -11.87 -12.64 -9.82
CA ALA A 111 -12.95 -12.61 -8.84
C ALA A 111 -14.33 -12.43 -9.48
N GLU A 112 -14.42 -11.63 -10.55
CA GLU A 112 -15.68 -11.38 -11.26
C GLU A 112 -16.05 -12.48 -12.25
N HIS A 113 -15.09 -12.99 -13.03
CA HIS A 113 -15.39 -13.82 -14.19
C HIS A 113 -14.92 -15.28 -14.08
N ARG A 114 -13.93 -15.56 -13.22
CA ARG A 114 -13.35 -16.90 -13.02
C ARG A 114 -12.98 -17.14 -11.54
N PRO A 115 -13.97 -17.14 -10.62
CA PRO A 115 -13.70 -17.19 -9.18
C PRO A 115 -12.97 -18.46 -8.73
N ASP A 116 -13.11 -19.56 -9.47
CA ASP A 116 -12.42 -20.83 -9.19
C ASP A 116 -10.90 -20.71 -9.36
N ASP A 117 -10.42 -19.80 -10.21
CA ASP A 117 -8.99 -19.56 -10.47
C ASP A 117 -8.39 -18.54 -9.48
N LEU A 118 -9.22 -17.77 -8.76
CA LEU A 118 -8.79 -16.63 -7.94
C LEU A 118 -7.83 -17.05 -6.82
N LEU A 119 -8.11 -18.17 -6.13
CA LEU A 119 -7.27 -18.59 -5.00
C LEU A 119 -5.84 -18.90 -5.45
N ALA A 120 -5.70 -19.63 -6.56
CA ALA A 120 -4.38 -19.94 -7.11
C ALA A 120 -3.61 -18.65 -7.48
N ALA A 121 -4.30 -17.68 -8.09
CA ALA A 121 -3.72 -16.38 -8.40
C ALA A 121 -3.30 -15.60 -7.15
N ARG A 122 -4.12 -15.57 -6.09
CA ARG A 122 -3.77 -14.90 -4.82
C ARG A 122 -2.53 -15.51 -4.17
N VAL A 123 -2.41 -16.84 -4.22
CA VAL A 123 -1.22 -17.55 -3.73
C VAL A 123 0.01 -17.14 -4.54
N GLU A 124 -0.09 -17.11 -5.87
CA GLU A 124 1.00 -16.67 -6.75
C GLU A 124 1.46 -15.24 -6.44
N VAL A 125 0.50 -14.31 -6.37
CA VAL A 125 0.76 -12.89 -6.09
C VAL A 125 1.41 -12.70 -4.71
N PHE A 126 0.93 -13.41 -3.68
CA PHE A 126 1.55 -13.35 -2.36
C PHE A 126 2.98 -13.88 -2.36
N ARG A 127 3.24 -15.02 -3.02
CA ARG A 127 4.59 -15.61 -3.08
C ARG A 127 5.58 -14.69 -3.78
N ARG A 128 5.13 -13.98 -4.82
CA ARG A 128 5.95 -13.05 -5.60
C ARG A 128 6.18 -11.72 -4.89
N TRP A 129 5.15 -11.16 -4.26
CA TRP A 129 5.25 -9.93 -3.48
C TRP A 129 4.70 -10.12 -2.06
N PRO A 130 5.45 -10.76 -1.16
CA PRO A 130 5.01 -10.98 0.21
C PRO A 130 4.87 -9.65 0.94
N SER A 131 3.65 -9.31 1.35
CA SER A 131 3.36 -8.17 2.22
C SER A 131 2.07 -8.40 2.99
N SER A 132 1.82 -7.56 4.00
CA SER A 132 0.57 -7.58 4.76
C SER A 132 -0.67 -7.46 3.87
N THR A 133 -0.57 -6.70 2.78
CA THR A 133 -1.67 -6.49 1.83
C THR A 133 -1.95 -7.73 0.97
N THR A 134 -0.92 -8.36 0.41
CA THR A 134 -1.10 -9.56 -0.42
C THR A 134 -1.51 -10.75 0.42
N ALA A 135 -0.95 -10.88 1.64
CA ALA A 135 -1.40 -11.85 2.64
C ALA A 135 -2.86 -11.63 3.06
N GLY A 136 -3.27 -10.38 3.32
CA GLY A 136 -4.66 -10.06 3.68
C GLY A 136 -5.67 -10.40 2.59
N ARG A 137 -5.30 -10.21 1.32
CA ARG A 137 -6.13 -10.63 0.18
C ARG A 137 -6.19 -12.15 0.04
N LEU A 138 -5.06 -12.84 0.18
CA LEU A 138 -5.02 -14.31 0.20
C LEU A 138 -5.88 -14.88 1.35
N TYR A 139 -5.74 -14.35 2.57
CA TYR A 139 -6.54 -14.75 3.73
C TYR A 139 -8.05 -14.64 3.45
N ARG A 140 -8.48 -13.51 2.91
CA ARG A 140 -9.89 -13.25 2.57
C ARG A 140 -10.44 -14.26 1.57
N ASP A 141 -9.68 -14.55 0.52
CA ASP A 141 -10.16 -15.36 -0.61
C ASP A 141 -9.97 -16.87 -0.36
N ALA A 142 -9.01 -17.27 0.49
CA ALA A 142 -8.80 -18.66 0.88
C ALA A 142 -9.93 -19.24 1.76
N ARG A 143 -10.59 -18.41 2.58
CA ARG A 143 -11.71 -18.82 3.45
C ARG A 143 -11.38 -20.09 4.25
N ALA A 144 -12.11 -21.19 4.02
CA ALA A 144 -11.90 -22.46 4.72
C ALA A 144 -10.52 -23.10 4.43
N ALA A 145 -9.93 -22.82 3.26
CA ALA A 145 -8.60 -23.30 2.88
C ALA A 145 -7.46 -22.47 3.52
N TRP A 146 -7.76 -21.43 4.31
CA TRP A 146 -6.72 -20.59 4.93
C TRP A 146 -5.72 -21.41 5.77
N LEU A 147 -6.19 -22.46 6.45
CA LEU A 147 -5.35 -23.30 7.30
C LEU A 147 -4.20 -23.95 6.51
N ASP A 148 -4.39 -24.22 5.22
CA ASP A 148 -3.37 -24.83 4.35
C ASP A 148 -2.24 -23.85 4.01
N TYR A 149 -2.51 -22.54 4.05
CA TYR A 149 -1.55 -21.48 3.69
C TYR A 149 -0.97 -20.75 4.90
N ARG A 150 -1.61 -20.86 6.07
CA ARG A 150 -1.29 -20.07 7.26
C ARG A 150 0.20 -20.09 7.61
N ASP A 151 0.79 -21.28 7.68
CA ASP A 151 2.18 -21.43 8.10
C ASP A 151 3.17 -20.90 7.04
N GLU A 152 2.87 -21.10 5.74
CA GLU A 152 3.67 -20.50 4.67
C GLU A 152 3.60 -18.97 4.74
N VAL A 153 2.40 -18.40 4.90
CA VAL A 153 2.21 -16.95 4.93
C VAL A 153 2.93 -16.33 6.11
N LEU A 154 2.73 -16.87 7.31
CA LEU A 154 3.39 -16.36 8.51
C LEU A 154 4.91 -16.55 8.44
N GLY A 155 5.39 -17.68 7.91
CA GLY A 155 6.80 -17.94 7.71
C GLY A 155 7.46 -16.95 6.75
N ARG A 156 6.82 -16.64 5.62
CA ARG A 156 7.33 -15.63 4.67
C ARG A 156 7.29 -14.21 5.22
N LEU A 157 6.22 -13.85 5.93
CA LEU A 157 6.11 -12.51 6.51
C LEU A 157 7.08 -12.30 7.68
N ALA A 158 7.55 -13.35 8.35
CA ALA A 158 8.47 -13.24 9.48
C ALA A 158 9.77 -12.49 9.15
N SER A 159 10.24 -12.52 7.89
CA SER A 159 11.41 -11.74 7.46
C SER A 159 11.13 -10.24 7.32
N GLN A 160 9.86 -9.83 7.41
CA GLN A 160 9.40 -8.45 7.35
C GLN A 160 8.46 -8.19 8.55
N PRO A 161 9.01 -7.98 9.76
CA PRO A 161 8.21 -7.92 11.00
C PRO A 161 7.04 -6.94 10.95
N ARG A 162 7.23 -5.79 10.29
CA ARG A 162 6.18 -4.80 10.06
C ARG A 162 4.96 -5.39 9.35
N ASP A 163 5.18 -6.14 8.28
CA ASP A 163 4.11 -6.75 7.49
C ASP A 163 3.47 -7.93 8.23
N ALA A 164 4.26 -8.73 8.94
CA ALA A 164 3.73 -9.83 9.77
C ALA A 164 2.77 -9.31 10.84
N VAL A 165 3.19 -8.27 11.58
CA VAL A 165 2.39 -7.63 12.63
C VAL A 165 1.16 -6.94 12.04
N SER A 166 1.32 -6.19 10.95
CA SER A 166 0.20 -5.50 10.29
C SER A 166 -0.85 -6.49 9.77
N PHE A 167 -0.41 -7.63 9.21
CA PHE A 167 -1.30 -8.70 8.77
C PHE A 167 -2.09 -9.31 9.94
N ALA A 168 -1.40 -9.68 11.02
CA ALA A 168 -2.03 -10.21 12.22
C ALA A 168 -3.05 -9.23 12.83
N GLN A 169 -2.70 -7.94 12.90
CA GLN A 169 -3.56 -6.92 13.49
C GLN A 169 -4.76 -6.56 12.61
N LEU A 170 -4.56 -6.39 11.30
CA LEU A 170 -5.56 -5.76 10.42
C LEU A 170 -6.34 -6.75 9.56
N SER A 171 -5.76 -7.92 9.24
CA SER A 171 -6.42 -8.93 8.40
C SER A 171 -6.95 -10.08 9.24
N LEU A 172 -6.13 -10.62 10.15
CA LEU A 172 -6.61 -11.65 11.09
C LEU A 172 -7.43 -11.06 12.24
N GLU A 173 -7.35 -9.75 12.45
CA GLU A 173 -8.00 -9.03 13.56
C GLU A 173 -7.63 -9.59 14.95
N ASP A 174 -6.46 -10.24 15.06
CA ASP A 174 -5.96 -10.87 16.27
C ASP A 174 -4.89 -9.98 16.91
N VAL A 175 -5.36 -9.00 17.70
CA VAL A 175 -4.49 -8.04 18.39
C VAL A 175 -3.55 -8.72 19.39
N PRO A 176 -3.98 -9.72 20.22
CA PRO A 176 -3.06 -10.48 21.07
C PRO A 176 -1.95 -11.21 20.30
N PHE A 177 -2.29 -11.83 19.18
CA PHE A 177 -1.29 -12.49 18.35
C PHE A 177 -0.32 -11.49 17.72
N ALA A 178 -0.83 -10.37 17.18
CA ALA A 178 0.00 -9.30 16.64
C ALA A 178 0.97 -8.73 17.69
N TRP A 179 0.52 -8.56 18.94
CA TRP A 179 1.36 -8.13 20.07
C TRP A 179 2.50 -9.09 20.36
N ARG A 180 2.21 -10.40 20.51
CA ARG A 180 3.24 -11.42 20.70
C ARG A 180 4.21 -11.48 19.52
N LEU A 181 3.69 -11.37 18.30
CA LEU A 181 4.49 -11.41 17.08
C LEU A 181 5.44 -10.22 16.98
N ALA A 182 4.99 -9.02 17.37
CA ALA A 182 5.83 -7.82 17.38
C ALA A 182 7.04 -7.96 18.32
N HIS A 183 6.85 -8.58 19.48
CA HIS A 183 7.94 -8.90 20.40
C HIS A 183 8.85 -10.02 19.85
N ASN A 184 8.27 -11.12 19.39
CA ASN A 184 9.01 -12.30 18.92
C ASN A 184 9.89 -12.00 17.69
N LEU A 185 9.40 -11.15 16.78
CA LEU A 185 10.12 -10.76 15.56
C LEU A 185 11.02 -9.53 15.75
N GLY A 186 11.06 -8.94 16.95
CA GLY A 186 11.86 -7.75 17.23
C GLY A 186 11.45 -6.56 16.35
N LEU A 187 10.15 -6.27 16.24
CA LEU A 187 9.65 -5.14 15.47
C LEU A 187 10.34 -3.83 15.91
N ASP A 188 10.89 -3.08 14.96
CA ASP A 188 11.51 -1.76 15.17
C ASP A 188 10.90 -0.71 14.22
N ASP A 189 9.57 -0.64 14.18
CA ASP A 189 8.84 0.39 13.44
C ASP A 189 7.88 1.12 14.39
N ASP A 190 8.20 2.38 14.69
CA ASP A 190 7.48 3.18 15.68
C ASP A 190 6.01 3.41 15.32
N ARG A 191 5.72 3.54 14.02
CA ARG A 191 4.34 3.72 13.54
C ARG A 191 3.50 2.48 13.83
N THR A 192 4.01 1.31 13.44
CA THR A 192 3.33 0.02 13.67
C THR A 192 3.17 -0.25 15.15
N TRP A 193 4.20 0.04 15.97
CA TRP A 193 4.08 -0.06 17.43
C TRP A 193 3.04 0.89 18.02
N SER A 194 2.97 2.13 17.54
CA SER A 194 1.99 3.10 18.02
C SER A 194 0.56 2.66 17.69
N ASP A 195 0.32 2.12 16.49
CA ASP A 195 -1.00 1.63 16.08
C ASP A 195 -1.38 0.35 16.83
N LEU A 196 -0.43 -0.57 17.03
CA LEU A 196 -0.61 -1.81 17.77
C LEU A 196 -0.86 -1.56 19.26
N ALA A 197 -0.07 -0.71 19.92
CA ALA A 197 -0.24 -0.37 21.34
C ALA A 197 -1.61 0.28 21.60
N LYS A 198 -2.07 1.14 20.68
CA LYS A 198 -3.42 1.73 20.76
C LYS A 198 -4.54 0.70 20.63
N ALA A 199 -4.31 -0.40 19.91
CA ALA A 199 -5.26 -1.50 19.85
C ALA A 199 -5.20 -2.36 21.12
N TYR A 200 -3.98 -2.69 21.58
CA TYR A 200 -3.72 -3.59 22.70
C TYR A 200 -4.05 -2.99 24.08
N GLU A 201 -3.98 -1.66 24.24
CA GLU A 201 -4.30 -0.98 25.51
C GLU A 201 -5.75 -1.23 25.99
N LYS A 202 -6.64 -1.67 25.10
CA LYS A 202 -8.03 -2.03 25.44
C LYS A 202 -8.12 -3.38 26.15
N LEU A 203 -7.12 -4.23 25.96
CA LEU A 203 -7.04 -5.58 26.53
C LEU A 203 -6.24 -5.52 27.83
N GLU A 204 -5.03 -4.95 27.75
CA GLU A 204 -4.10 -4.85 28.89
C GLU A 204 -3.50 -3.44 28.94
N PRO A 205 -4.16 -2.48 29.62
CA PRO A 205 -3.75 -1.07 29.68
C PRO A 205 -2.32 -0.83 30.17
N LEU A 206 -1.84 -1.64 31.12
CA LEU A 206 -0.52 -1.46 31.73
C LEU A 206 0.61 -2.05 30.87
N ALA A 207 0.32 -3.11 30.11
CA ALA A 207 1.31 -3.78 29.27
C ALA A 207 1.86 -2.88 28.14
N VAL A 208 1.12 -1.85 27.74
CA VAL A 208 1.55 -0.91 26.69
C VAL A 208 2.46 0.20 27.20
N LEU A 209 2.58 0.40 28.52
CA LEU A 209 3.37 1.49 29.10
C LEU A 209 4.84 1.46 28.64
N PRO A 210 5.56 0.30 28.66
CA PRO A 210 6.94 0.25 28.18
C PRO A 210 7.09 0.62 26.70
N VAL A 211 6.11 0.25 25.85
CA VAL A 211 6.12 0.63 24.43
C VAL A 211 5.90 2.13 24.27
N TYR A 212 4.98 2.72 25.03
CA TYR A 212 4.77 4.17 24.99
C TYR A 212 5.97 4.95 25.53
N THR A 213 6.66 4.46 26.57
CA THR A 213 7.93 5.02 27.04
C THR A 213 8.94 5.10 25.91
N ARG A 214 9.22 3.98 25.24
CA ARG A 214 10.17 3.94 24.11
C ARG A 214 9.78 4.90 22.99
N LEU A 215 8.49 4.95 22.64
CA LEU A 215 7.99 5.86 21.59
C LEU A 215 8.16 7.34 21.98
N VAL A 216 7.92 7.70 23.24
CA VAL A 216 8.19 9.06 23.73
C VAL A 216 9.67 9.40 23.59
N GLU A 217 10.56 8.50 24.01
CA GLU A 217 12.01 8.72 23.93
C GLU A 217 12.45 8.93 22.47
N ARG A 218 11.99 8.07 21.55
CA ARG A 218 12.24 8.21 20.09
C ARG A 218 11.72 9.53 19.53
N GLU A 219 10.49 9.93 19.88
CA GLU A 219 9.92 11.20 19.44
C GLU A 219 10.79 12.40 19.91
N LEU A 220 11.36 12.33 21.11
CA LEU A 220 12.16 13.41 21.72
C LEU A 220 13.63 13.46 21.26
N GLU A 221 14.12 12.47 20.52
CA GLU A 221 15.47 12.49 19.91
C GLU A 221 15.64 13.74 19.02
N ALA A 222 14.69 13.96 18.11
CA ALA A 222 14.67 15.14 17.26
C ALA A 222 14.01 16.33 17.96
N ALA A 223 14.66 17.50 17.89
CA ALA A 223 14.15 18.73 18.46
C ALA A 223 13.06 19.39 17.59
N ASP A 224 11.96 18.68 17.37
CA ASP A 224 10.85 19.10 16.52
C ASP A 224 9.54 19.36 17.30
N ALA A 225 8.83 20.41 16.88
CA ALA A 225 7.61 20.86 17.55
C ALA A 225 6.41 19.92 17.40
N ARG A 226 6.33 19.17 16.29
CA ARG A 226 5.31 18.14 16.10
C ARG A 226 5.60 16.97 17.02
N ASN A 227 6.86 16.60 17.19
CA ASN A 227 7.26 15.53 18.08
C ASN A 227 6.96 15.85 19.55
N TYR A 228 7.27 17.06 20.03
CA TYR A 228 6.93 17.46 21.40
C TYR A 228 5.43 17.36 21.70
N ARG A 229 4.58 17.77 20.74
CA ARG A 229 3.12 17.63 20.87
C ARG A 229 2.67 16.17 20.85
N SER A 230 3.33 15.30 20.08
CA SER A 230 3.06 13.86 20.09
C SER A 230 3.41 13.25 21.45
N ALA A 231 4.63 13.53 21.94
CA ALA A 231 5.15 13.03 23.19
C ALA A 231 4.29 13.45 24.39
N ALA A 232 3.93 14.74 24.48
CA ALA A 232 3.07 15.23 25.57
C ALA A 232 1.68 14.54 25.57
N ARG A 233 1.09 14.29 24.40
CA ARG A 233 -0.18 13.54 24.31
C ARG A 233 -0.01 12.09 24.76
N ARG A 234 1.10 11.45 24.38
CA ARG A 234 1.41 10.07 24.76
C ARG A 234 1.67 9.93 26.26
N LEU A 235 2.43 10.84 26.86
CA LEU A 235 2.63 10.90 28.31
C LEU A 235 1.32 11.10 29.08
N LYS A 236 0.46 12.01 28.61
CA LYS A 236 -0.87 12.19 29.19
C LYS A 236 -1.72 10.92 29.13
N LYS A 237 -1.61 10.18 28.03
CA LYS A 237 -2.27 8.89 27.86
C LYS A 237 -1.69 7.84 28.81
N MET A 238 -0.37 7.75 28.95
CA MET A 238 0.28 6.84 29.90
C MET A 238 -0.21 7.08 31.33
N ARG A 239 -0.26 8.35 31.79
CA ARG A 239 -0.81 8.69 33.11
C ARG A 239 -2.25 8.21 33.29
N LYS A 240 -3.08 8.38 32.26
CA LYS A 240 -4.48 7.91 32.27
C LYS A 240 -4.57 6.39 32.37
N LEU A 241 -3.70 5.65 31.68
CA LEU A 241 -3.69 4.19 31.71
C LEU A 241 -3.17 3.65 33.04
N ALA A 242 -2.18 4.30 33.64
CA ALA A 242 -1.58 3.91 34.91
C ALA A 242 -2.39 4.36 36.15
N ALA A 243 -3.38 5.25 35.98
CA ALA A 243 -4.17 5.79 37.08
C ALA A 243 -4.82 4.68 37.93
N GLY A 244 -4.58 4.72 39.25
CA GLY A 244 -5.10 3.72 40.19
C GLY A 244 -4.34 2.39 40.22
N SER A 245 -3.24 2.27 39.47
CA SER A 245 -2.32 1.12 39.52
C SER A 245 -1.02 1.46 40.26
N SER A 246 -0.21 0.44 40.55
CA SER A 246 1.15 0.61 41.09
C SER A 246 2.07 1.40 40.16
N GLU A 247 1.84 1.32 38.83
CA GLU A 247 2.66 1.98 37.80
C GLU A 247 2.45 3.51 37.75
N SER A 248 1.45 4.05 38.46
CA SER A 248 1.15 5.49 38.41
C SER A 248 2.32 6.34 38.88
N ALA A 249 3.04 5.89 39.92
CA ALA A 249 4.19 6.61 40.45
C ALA A 249 5.38 6.59 39.46
N ASP A 250 5.60 5.46 38.80
CA ASP A 250 6.69 5.28 37.85
C ASP A 250 6.48 6.11 36.57
N VAL A 251 5.23 6.23 36.10
CA VAL A 251 4.91 7.13 34.97
C VAL A 251 5.15 8.59 35.34
N ASP A 252 4.76 9.03 36.54
CA ASP A 252 4.98 10.41 36.99
C ASP A 252 6.49 10.69 37.21
N ALA A 253 7.24 9.72 37.72
CA ALA A 253 8.69 9.80 37.85
C ALA A 253 9.39 9.89 36.49
N PHE A 254 8.96 9.09 35.51
CA PHE A 254 9.47 9.16 34.13
C PHE A 254 9.23 10.54 33.51
N ILE A 255 8.05 11.13 33.71
CA ILE A 255 7.76 12.49 33.24
C ILE A 255 8.69 13.51 33.89
N ALA A 256 8.87 13.43 35.21
CA ALA A 256 9.77 14.34 35.94
C ALA A 256 11.23 14.25 35.44
N ASP A 257 11.72 13.04 35.18
CA ASP A 257 13.04 12.82 34.60
C ASP A 257 13.15 13.44 33.19
N LEU A 258 12.15 13.27 32.32
CA LEU A 258 12.13 13.92 31.01
C LEU A 258 12.19 15.45 31.13
N ARG A 259 11.52 16.04 32.14
CA ARG A 259 11.57 17.50 32.36
C ARG A 259 12.94 17.97 32.75
N ASP A 260 13.61 17.27 33.67
CA ASP A 260 14.95 17.63 34.09
C ASP A 260 15.96 17.47 32.94
N ARG A 261 15.94 16.31 32.28
CA ARG A 261 16.81 15.99 31.13
C ARG A 261 16.67 17.01 30.00
N TYR A 262 15.45 17.46 29.72
CA TYR A 262 15.15 18.42 28.66
C TYR A 262 14.77 19.81 29.17
N ARG A 263 15.27 20.22 30.35
CA ARG A 263 14.97 21.54 30.96
C ARG A 263 15.32 22.74 30.06
N ARG A 264 16.29 22.57 29.16
CA ARG A 264 16.75 23.59 28.20
C ARG A 264 15.94 23.64 26.90
N ARG A 265 14.86 22.87 26.77
CA ARG A 265 13.96 22.87 25.61
C ARG A 265 12.63 23.55 25.97
N PRO A 266 12.54 24.90 25.95
CA PRO A 266 11.39 25.63 26.48
C PRO A 266 10.07 25.28 25.76
N ARG A 267 10.14 24.98 24.46
CA ARG A 267 8.96 24.54 23.70
C ARG A 267 8.43 23.19 24.17
N LEU A 268 9.30 22.26 24.55
CA LEU A 268 8.86 20.97 25.11
C LEU A 268 8.20 21.19 26.47
N GLN A 269 8.83 21.97 27.35
CA GLN A 269 8.26 22.29 28.68
C GLN A 269 6.85 22.88 28.56
N LEU A 270 6.65 23.82 27.63
CA LEU A 270 5.34 24.41 27.35
C LEU A 270 4.29 23.37 26.90
N GLU A 271 4.67 22.39 26.08
CA GLU A 271 3.73 21.33 25.67
C GLU A 271 3.41 20.37 26.82
N LEU A 272 4.36 20.11 27.73
CA LEU A 272 4.12 19.32 28.94
C LEU A 272 3.20 20.06 29.92
N ASP A 273 3.40 21.37 30.12
CA ASP A 273 2.53 22.23 30.92
C ASP A 273 1.10 22.24 30.37
N ARG A 274 0.95 22.46 29.06
CA ARG A 274 -0.35 22.42 28.38
C ARG A 274 -1.06 21.09 28.52
N ALA A 275 -0.30 19.99 28.60
CA ALA A 275 -0.87 18.66 28.81
C ALA A 275 -1.26 18.39 30.27
N GLY A 276 -0.87 19.25 31.22
CA GLY A 276 -1.13 19.09 32.66
C GLY A 276 -0.28 17.97 33.27
N LEU A 277 0.95 17.81 32.79
CA LEU A 277 1.88 16.80 33.26
C LEU A 277 2.70 17.34 34.45
N PRO A 278 3.00 16.50 35.46
CA PRO A 278 3.85 16.89 36.60
C PRO A 278 5.27 17.24 36.15
#